data_AF-A0A259TMJ5-F1
#
_entry.id   AF-A0A259TMJ5-F1
#
_cell.length_a   1.000
_cell.length_b   1.000
_cell.length_c   1.000
_cell.angle_alpha   90.00
_cell.angle_beta   90.00
_cell.angle_gamma   90.00
#
_symmetry.space_group_name_H-M   'P 1'
#
loop_
_entity.id
_entity.type
_entity.pdbx_description
1 polymer ?
#
loop_
_entity_poly.entity_id
_entity_poly.type
_entity_poly.pdbx_seq_one_letter_code
_entity_poly.pdbx_strand_id
1 'polypeptide(L)'
;MVLFVKKLVFSATFALILAIPTVTSAQTTTQTENIPDQSVSSMPNVVLSNYGEKDYSNETLNSMVAHAKNVLEKERAITLQSSNSDEQTSTPPSYAYYSLDPNNSYLYEEPSGGTPQLVLFDNPQSAEQQLAPLASGQTDFISDGVGGRNYIAPSGSSSSYLMSSLQLPVDSYVVPKTAAYNYIGFTNSQYEADLGTVFVTSAGPNSNEKGWRLAFNAKHNGSKLTSSYESGYNEMWDKNAFLSNSSVTMVAWYNYAQTVNSITTHTIRLKITGKATCADHACNNQNDTSLIAIADSPDLGSNAPTSITHWKVLSTVVSTDNTGRNKGIFSNININGTAVPSSSFSAPEQDHALITRTNNNVTIDVDSNTYKL
;
A
#
# COMPACT_ATOMS: atom_id res chain seq x y z
N MET A 1 -0.15 20.39 64.07
CA MET A 1 -0.65 19.02 64.26
C MET A 1 -0.08 18.18 63.13
N VAL A 2 1.05 17.52 63.39
CA VAL A 2 1.87 16.81 62.40
C VAL A 2 1.60 15.31 62.59
N LEU A 3 0.99 14.66 61.60
CA LEU A 3 0.74 13.22 61.62
C LEU A 3 1.87 12.52 60.85
N PHE A 4 2.75 11.83 61.58
CA PHE A 4 3.70 10.86 61.05
C PHE A 4 3.01 9.50 60.92
N VAL A 5 2.95 8.95 59.70
CA VAL A 5 2.52 7.57 59.46
C VAL A 5 3.76 6.72 59.19
N LYS A 6 4.08 5.84 60.15
CA LYS A 6 4.97 4.68 59.97
C LYS A 6 4.21 3.57 59.24
N LYS A 7 4.84 2.90 58.25
CA LYS A 7 4.56 1.50 57.85
C LYS A 7 5.81 0.97 57.12
N LEU A 8 6.60 0.11 57.76
CA LEU A 8 6.55 -1.37 57.78
C LEU A 8 7.13 -1.98 56.48
N VAL A 9 8.41 -2.36 56.55
CA VAL A 9 9.13 -3.13 55.52
C VAL A 9 8.95 -4.61 55.86
N PHE A 10 8.32 -5.38 54.97
CA PHE A 10 8.33 -6.84 55.02
C PHE A 10 9.42 -7.34 54.07
N SER A 11 10.50 -7.87 54.64
CA SER A 11 11.54 -8.60 53.92
C SER A 11 11.14 -10.07 53.85
N ALA A 12 10.71 -10.54 52.68
CA ALA A 12 10.49 -11.95 52.41
C ALA A 12 11.69 -12.50 51.64
N THR A 13 12.58 -13.18 52.35
CA THR A 13 13.69 -13.94 51.78
C THR A 13 13.12 -15.22 51.16
N PHE A 14 13.02 -15.27 49.83
CA PHE A 14 12.68 -16.49 49.10
C PHE A 14 13.97 -17.18 48.67
N ALA A 15 14.29 -18.31 49.29
CA ALA A 15 15.36 -19.20 48.82
C ALA A 15 14.82 -19.99 47.62
N LEU A 16 15.19 -19.56 46.41
CA LEU A 16 14.88 -20.29 45.18
C LEU A 16 15.98 -21.34 44.94
N ILE A 17 15.61 -22.60 45.08
CA ILE A 17 16.44 -23.76 44.70
C ILE A 17 16.51 -23.78 43.17
N LEU A 18 17.69 -23.49 42.62
CA LEU A 18 18.00 -23.67 41.19
C LEU A 18 18.06 -25.16 40.87
N ALA A 19 16.98 -25.70 40.30
CA ALA A 19 17.07 -26.93 39.52
C ALA A 19 17.65 -26.58 38.15
N ILE A 20 18.82 -27.12 37.83
CA ILE A 20 19.47 -26.99 36.52
C ILE A 20 18.78 -28.00 35.59
N PRO A 21 18.02 -27.58 34.56
CA PRO A 21 17.60 -28.50 33.52
C PRO A 21 18.83 -28.88 32.68
N THR A 22 19.15 -30.16 32.65
CA THR A 22 20.05 -30.74 31.65
C THR A 22 19.41 -30.56 30.28
N VAL A 23 19.95 -29.63 29.49
CA VAL A 23 19.56 -29.47 28.08
C VAL A 23 20.19 -30.62 27.31
N THR A 24 19.38 -31.64 27.00
CA THR A 24 19.70 -32.61 25.95
C THR A 24 19.74 -31.85 24.63
N SER A 25 20.94 -31.71 24.06
CA SER A 25 21.13 -31.19 22.72
C SER A 25 20.48 -32.16 21.72
N ALA A 26 19.28 -31.84 21.26
CA ALA A 26 18.75 -32.44 20.04
C ALA A 26 19.64 -31.95 18.89
N GLN A 27 20.32 -32.88 18.21
CA GLN A 27 20.97 -32.59 16.94
C GLN A 27 19.87 -32.18 15.95
N THR A 28 19.79 -30.88 15.67
CA THR A 28 19.03 -30.38 14.52
C THR A 28 19.77 -30.83 13.28
N THR A 29 19.30 -31.91 12.67
CA THR A 29 19.70 -32.29 11.32
C THR A 29 19.23 -31.18 10.40
N THR A 30 20.15 -30.32 9.96
CA THR A 30 19.92 -29.37 8.88
C THR A 30 19.62 -30.19 7.64
N GLN A 31 18.34 -30.43 7.35
CA GLN A 31 17.92 -30.77 6.00
C GLN A 31 18.13 -29.53 5.17
N THR A 32 19.22 -29.51 4.40
CA THR A 32 19.35 -28.66 3.24
C THR A 32 18.23 -29.08 2.29
N GLU A 33 17.12 -28.35 2.33
CA GLU A 33 16.07 -28.48 1.33
C GLU A 33 16.70 -28.02 0.00
N ASN A 34 17.05 -28.99 -0.84
CA ASN A 34 17.41 -28.74 -2.22
C ASN A 34 16.15 -28.19 -2.90
N ILE A 35 16.00 -26.87 -2.91
CA ILE A 35 15.08 -26.20 -3.83
C ILE A 35 15.54 -26.61 -5.24
N PRO A 36 14.68 -27.23 -6.06
CA PRO A 36 15.06 -27.62 -7.40
C PRO A 36 15.47 -26.36 -8.17
N ASP A 37 16.74 -26.33 -8.57
CA ASP A 37 17.30 -25.36 -9.50
C ASP A 37 16.59 -25.56 -10.85
N GLN A 38 15.46 -24.89 -11.02
CA GLN A 38 14.77 -24.84 -12.30
C GLN A 38 15.58 -23.93 -13.21
N SER A 39 16.45 -24.54 -14.01
CA SER A 39 17.27 -23.88 -15.01
C SER A 39 16.40 -23.03 -15.93
N VAL A 40 16.47 -21.71 -15.77
CA VAL A 40 15.66 -20.76 -16.54
C VAL A 40 16.33 -20.48 -17.89
N SER A 41 15.47 -20.36 -18.90
CA SER A 41 15.76 -19.85 -20.24
C SER A 41 16.76 -18.68 -20.23
N SER A 42 17.82 -18.79 -21.03
CA SER A 42 18.97 -17.89 -20.97
C SER A 42 18.65 -16.50 -21.54
N MET A 43 18.43 -15.51 -20.67
CA MET A 43 18.65 -14.11 -21.04
C MET A 43 20.15 -13.81 -20.99
N PRO A 44 20.77 -13.28 -22.06
CA PRO A 44 22.18 -12.91 -22.00
C PRO A 44 22.38 -11.75 -21.02
N ASN A 45 23.26 -11.95 -20.03
CA ASN A 45 23.72 -10.94 -19.06
C ASN A 45 22.73 -10.52 -17.95
N VAL A 46 21.71 -11.33 -17.67
CA VAL A 46 20.83 -11.14 -16.50
C VAL A 46 20.63 -12.50 -15.83
N VAL A 47 20.90 -12.59 -14.54
CA VAL A 47 20.57 -13.77 -13.73
C VAL A 47 19.08 -13.77 -13.48
N LEU A 48 18.39 -14.88 -13.78
CA LEU A 48 16.96 -15.00 -13.60
C LEU A 48 16.66 -15.95 -12.45
N SER A 49 15.92 -15.48 -11.46
CA SER A 49 15.39 -16.28 -10.36
C SER A 49 13.88 -16.22 -10.39
N ASN A 50 13.21 -17.35 -10.64
CA ASN A 50 11.75 -17.43 -10.62
C ASN A 50 11.30 -18.10 -9.33
N TYR A 51 10.69 -17.33 -8.43
CA TYR A 51 10.09 -17.83 -7.20
C TYR A 51 8.57 -18.02 -7.33
N GLY A 52 8.02 -17.84 -8.53
CA GLY A 52 6.61 -18.07 -8.82
C GLY A 52 6.35 -19.36 -9.61
N GLU A 53 5.09 -19.80 -9.61
CA GLU A 53 4.59 -20.92 -10.41
C GLU A 53 4.35 -20.52 -11.88
N LYS A 54 4.30 -19.22 -12.18
CA LYS A 54 4.08 -18.72 -13.54
C LYS A 54 5.31 -18.88 -14.43
N ASP A 55 5.12 -19.50 -15.58
CA ASP A 55 6.10 -19.51 -16.68
C ASP A 55 6.03 -18.21 -17.50
N TYR A 56 7.19 -17.64 -17.83
CA TYR A 56 7.30 -16.41 -18.60
C TYR A 56 7.98 -16.65 -19.94
N SER A 57 7.43 -16.06 -21.01
CA SER A 57 8.08 -16.09 -22.31
C SER A 57 9.34 -15.22 -22.32
N ASN A 58 10.33 -15.55 -23.14
CA ASN A 58 11.54 -14.73 -23.31
C ASN A 58 11.23 -13.30 -23.73
N GLU A 59 10.19 -13.10 -24.54
CA GLU A 59 9.75 -11.76 -24.95
C GLU A 59 9.24 -10.95 -23.75
N THR A 60 8.46 -11.58 -22.87
CA THR A 60 7.99 -10.98 -21.62
C THR A 60 9.16 -10.61 -20.70
N LEU A 61 10.09 -11.55 -20.47
CA LEU A 61 11.27 -11.32 -19.63
C LEU A 61 12.14 -10.17 -20.17
N ASN A 62 12.40 -10.15 -21.48
CA ASN A 62 13.15 -9.09 -22.13
C ASN A 62 12.46 -7.73 -22.00
N SER A 63 11.13 -7.69 -22.13
CA SER A 63 10.33 -6.48 -21.94
C SER A 63 10.43 -5.94 -20.52
N MET A 64 10.36 -6.82 -19.51
CA MET A 64 10.52 -6.45 -18.09
C MET A 64 11.89 -5.83 -17.81
N VAL A 65 12.96 -6.47 -18.30
CA VAL A 65 14.33 -5.96 -18.16
C VAL A 65 14.49 -4.63 -18.89
N ALA A 66 14.00 -4.51 -20.12
CA ALA A 66 14.10 -3.28 -20.90
C ALA A 66 13.38 -2.12 -20.21
N HIS A 67 12.18 -2.38 -19.67
CA HIS A 67 11.43 -1.39 -18.92
C HIS A 67 12.17 -0.97 -17.64
N ALA A 68 12.62 -1.93 -16.85
CA ALA A 68 13.37 -1.67 -15.62
C ALA A 68 14.65 -0.85 -15.89
N LYS A 69 15.44 -1.24 -16.88
CA LYS A 69 16.65 -0.50 -17.31
C LYS A 69 16.33 0.94 -17.70
N ASN A 70 15.25 1.16 -18.46
CA ASN A 70 14.85 2.51 -18.85
C ASN A 70 14.51 3.38 -17.63
N VAL A 71 13.87 2.81 -16.60
CA VAL A 71 13.56 3.53 -15.36
C VAL A 71 14.85 3.83 -14.58
N LEU A 72 15.73 2.83 -14.40
CA LEU A 72 16.99 3.00 -13.66
C LEU A 72 17.96 3.96 -14.36
N GLU A 73 17.97 4.02 -15.69
CA GLU A 73 18.80 4.97 -16.45
C GLU A 73 18.35 6.42 -16.22
N LYS A 74 17.04 6.65 -16.12
CA LYS A 74 16.49 7.96 -15.75
C LYS A 74 16.89 8.35 -14.33
N GLU A 75 16.85 7.40 -13.40
CA GLU A 75 17.25 7.62 -12.00
C GLU A 75 18.75 7.94 -11.88
N ARG A 76 19.61 7.22 -12.60
CA ARG A 76 21.04 7.51 -12.69
C ARG A 76 21.33 8.92 -13.15
N ALA A 77 20.62 9.39 -14.17
CA ALA A 77 20.79 10.74 -14.69
C ALA A 77 20.46 11.81 -13.62
N ILE A 78 19.45 11.57 -12.77
CA ILE A 78 19.06 12.46 -11.67
C ILE A 78 20.13 12.48 -10.58
N THR A 79 20.65 11.31 -10.19
CA THR A 79 21.72 11.20 -9.18
C THR A 79 23.00 11.92 -9.63
N LEU A 80 23.37 11.77 -10.90
CA LEU A 80 24.54 12.45 -11.48
C LEU A 80 24.37 13.97 -11.55
N GLN A 81 23.15 14.48 -11.77
CA GLN A 81 22.87 15.92 -11.79
C GLN A 81 22.84 16.55 -10.39
N SER A 82 22.54 15.76 -9.36
CA SER A 82 22.40 16.23 -7.97
C SER A 82 23.70 16.19 -7.17
N SER A 83 24.72 15.49 -7.68
CA SER A 83 26.00 15.31 -7.01
C SER A 83 26.97 16.44 -7.40
N ASN A 84 27.18 17.41 -6.51
CA ASN A 84 28.28 18.37 -6.66
C ASN A 84 29.62 17.63 -6.69
N SER A 85 30.50 18.04 -7.60
CA SER A 85 31.58 17.29 -8.23
C SER A 85 32.78 16.83 -7.37
N ASP A 86 32.70 16.79 -6.04
CA ASP A 86 33.89 16.62 -5.18
C ASP A 86 34.02 15.28 -4.42
N GLU A 87 33.05 14.35 -4.51
CA GLU A 87 33.19 13.00 -3.92
C GLU A 87 33.35 11.92 -4.99
N GLN A 88 34.51 11.90 -5.63
CA GLN A 88 34.85 10.93 -6.67
C GLN A 88 35.69 9.75 -6.13
N THR A 89 35.19 9.00 -5.15
CA THR A 89 35.83 7.73 -4.72
C THR A 89 34.91 6.61 -4.23
N SER A 90 33.57 6.74 -4.26
CA SER A 90 32.69 5.64 -3.86
C SER A 90 32.35 4.72 -5.03
N THR A 91 32.35 3.42 -4.76
CA THR A 91 31.89 2.35 -5.66
C THR A 91 30.52 2.72 -6.24
N PRO A 92 30.25 2.51 -7.55
CA PRO A 92 28.95 2.86 -8.13
C PRO A 92 27.81 2.25 -7.31
N PRO A 93 26.76 2.99 -6.96
CA PRO A 93 25.68 2.46 -6.13
C PRO A 93 24.95 1.32 -6.86
N SER A 94 24.37 0.40 -6.09
CA SER A 94 23.40 -0.56 -6.63
C SER A 94 22.10 0.16 -6.98
N TYR A 95 21.39 -0.34 -8.00
CA TYR A 95 20.10 0.19 -8.43
C TYR A 95 19.09 -0.93 -8.46
N ALA A 96 17.86 -0.67 -8.03
CA ALA A 96 16.80 -1.66 -8.00
C ALA A 96 15.48 -1.06 -8.49
N TYR A 97 14.77 -1.79 -9.34
CA TYR A 97 13.45 -1.44 -9.85
C TYR A 97 12.47 -2.55 -9.50
N TYR A 98 11.33 -2.18 -8.92
CA TYR A 98 10.30 -3.12 -8.52
C TYR A 98 8.98 -2.81 -9.22
N SER A 99 8.34 -3.85 -9.78
CA SER A 99 7.04 -3.74 -10.45
C SER A 99 6.04 -4.74 -9.86
N LEU A 100 4.84 -4.23 -9.59
CA LEU A 100 3.66 -5.01 -9.18
C LEU A 100 2.54 -4.77 -10.19
N ASP A 101 2.59 -5.47 -11.31
CA ASP A 101 1.50 -5.43 -12.28
C ASP A 101 0.57 -6.65 -12.07
N PRO A 102 -0.73 -6.56 -12.47
CA PRO A 102 -1.70 -7.64 -12.28
C PRO A 102 -1.27 -8.97 -12.89
N ASN A 103 -0.42 -8.94 -13.92
CA ASN A 103 0.06 -10.13 -14.61
C ASN A 103 1.43 -10.59 -14.08
N ASN A 104 2.26 -9.69 -13.57
CA ASN A 104 3.65 -9.96 -13.23
C ASN A 104 4.11 -9.13 -12.03
N SER A 105 4.75 -9.80 -11.07
CA SER A 105 5.44 -9.16 -9.95
C SER A 105 6.92 -9.47 -10.07
N TYR A 106 7.78 -8.45 -10.17
CA TYR A 106 9.20 -8.67 -10.37
C TYR A 106 10.09 -7.56 -9.80
N LEU A 107 11.30 -7.94 -9.40
CA LEU A 107 12.40 -7.08 -8.99
C LEU A 107 13.50 -7.20 -10.04
N TYR A 108 14.01 -6.08 -10.53
CA TYR A 108 15.21 -6.01 -11.34
C TYR A 108 16.29 -5.23 -10.60
N GLU A 109 17.43 -5.85 -10.33
CA GLU A 109 18.54 -5.26 -9.57
C GLU A 109 19.81 -5.20 -10.42
N GLU A 110 20.51 -4.08 -10.40
CA GLU A 110 21.86 -3.89 -10.93
C GLU A 110 22.83 -3.66 -9.76
N PRO A 111 23.43 -4.73 -9.19
CA PRO A 111 24.34 -4.61 -8.06
C PRO A 111 25.66 -3.92 -8.48
N SER A 112 26.28 -3.22 -7.55
CA SER A 112 27.58 -2.55 -7.76
C SER A 112 28.65 -3.54 -8.22
N GLY A 113 29.04 -3.49 -9.50
CA GLY A 113 30.08 -4.36 -10.07
C GLY A 113 29.67 -5.83 -10.21
N GLY A 114 28.38 -6.16 -10.09
CA GLY A 114 27.87 -7.51 -10.27
C GLY A 114 27.02 -7.67 -11.53
N THR A 115 26.58 -8.90 -11.81
CA THR A 115 25.64 -9.19 -12.90
C THR A 115 24.22 -8.79 -12.48
N PRO A 116 23.45 -8.08 -13.33
CA PRO A 116 22.07 -7.77 -13.05
C PRO A 116 21.22 -9.01 -12.78
N GLN A 117 20.20 -8.87 -11.94
CA GLN A 117 19.29 -9.94 -11.56
C GLN A 117 17.85 -9.54 -11.86
N LEU A 118 17.07 -10.46 -12.42
CA LEU A 118 15.62 -10.36 -12.51
C LEU A 118 15.04 -11.46 -11.61
N VAL A 119 14.32 -11.03 -10.57
CA VAL A 119 13.63 -11.92 -9.63
C VAL A 119 12.14 -11.81 -9.91
N LEU A 120 11.52 -12.94 -10.25
CA LEU A 120 10.08 -13.04 -10.48
C LEU A 120 9.42 -13.60 -9.23
N PHE A 121 8.29 -13.02 -8.86
CA PHE A 121 7.46 -13.45 -7.76
C PHE A 121 6.10 -13.91 -8.30
N ASP A 122 5.48 -14.86 -7.61
CA ASP A 122 4.05 -15.03 -7.75
C ASP A 122 3.37 -13.74 -7.34
N ASN A 123 2.49 -13.25 -8.21
CA ASN A 123 1.66 -12.11 -7.85
C ASN A 123 0.74 -12.56 -6.71
N PRO A 124 0.81 -11.98 -5.50
CA PRO A 124 -0.11 -12.34 -4.41
C PRO A 124 -1.57 -12.03 -4.74
N GLN A 125 -1.85 -11.36 -5.87
CA GLN A 125 -3.22 -11.17 -6.39
C GLN A 125 -3.77 -12.34 -7.22
N SER A 126 -3.01 -13.40 -7.53
CA SER A 126 -3.48 -14.50 -8.39
C SER A 126 -4.53 -15.43 -7.73
N ALA A 127 -4.87 -15.20 -6.46
CA ALA A 127 -5.99 -15.86 -5.78
C ALA A 127 -7.30 -15.01 -5.76
N GLU A 128 -7.51 -14.11 -6.72
CA GLU A 128 -8.83 -13.49 -6.94
C GLU A 128 -9.82 -14.54 -7.48
N GLN A 129 -10.62 -15.10 -6.57
CA GLN A 129 -11.85 -15.81 -6.93
C GLN A 129 -12.72 -14.89 -7.82
N GLN A 130 -13.13 -15.36 -8.99
CA GLN A 130 -14.22 -14.76 -9.76
C GLN A 130 -15.45 -14.65 -8.86
N LEU A 131 -15.73 -13.44 -8.36
CA LEU A 131 -16.93 -13.16 -7.57
C LEU A 131 -18.17 -13.26 -8.47
N ALA A 132 -19.11 -14.10 -8.07
CA ALA A 132 -20.42 -14.21 -8.72
C ALA A 132 -21.21 -12.91 -8.53
N PRO A 133 -22.04 -12.49 -9.50
CA PRO A 133 -22.87 -11.30 -9.36
C PRO A 133 -23.91 -11.49 -8.24
N LEU A 134 -23.97 -10.54 -7.31
CA LEU A 134 -25.00 -10.48 -6.27
C LEU A 134 -26.37 -10.10 -6.87
N ALA A 135 -27.42 -10.62 -6.24
CA ALA A 135 -28.80 -10.54 -6.69
C ALA A 135 -29.41 -9.14 -6.48
N SER A 136 -30.27 -8.73 -7.41
CA SER A 136 -30.92 -7.42 -7.42
C SER A 136 -31.93 -7.23 -6.28
N GLY A 137 -31.80 -6.16 -5.48
CA GLY A 137 -32.88 -5.73 -4.58
C GLY A 137 -32.55 -4.68 -3.52
N GLN A 138 -31.27 -4.45 -3.21
CA GLN A 138 -30.78 -3.39 -2.34
C GLN A 138 -29.89 -2.45 -3.17
N THR A 139 -29.72 -1.19 -2.76
CA THR A 139 -28.79 -0.28 -3.44
C THR A 139 -27.36 -0.64 -3.05
N ASP A 140 -26.95 -1.87 -3.37
CA ASP A 140 -25.60 -2.42 -3.22
C ASP A 140 -24.69 -1.65 -4.18
N PHE A 141 -24.33 -0.42 -3.80
CA PHE A 141 -23.39 0.37 -4.58
C PHE A 141 -21.97 -0.21 -4.48
N ILE A 142 -21.74 -1.10 -3.51
CA ILE A 142 -20.55 -1.94 -3.35
C ILE A 142 -20.95 -3.34 -3.78
N SER A 143 -20.63 -3.71 -5.02
CA SER A 143 -21.04 -4.99 -5.59
C SER A 143 -20.28 -6.21 -5.04
N ASP A 144 -19.21 -5.98 -4.28
CA ASP A 144 -18.26 -6.99 -3.79
C ASP A 144 -18.12 -7.01 -2.27
N GLY A 145 -19.04 -6.38 -1.54
CA GLY A 145 -19.05 -6.41 -0.07
C GLY A 145 -19.88 -5.28 0.54
N VAL A 146 -19.40 -4.74 1.67
CA VAL A 146 -20.09 -3.73 2.47
C VAL A 146 -19.27 -2.47 2.66
N GLY A 147 -19.91 -1.35 2.97
CA GLY A 147 -19.20 -0.12 3.27
C GLY A 147 -19.98 1.18 3.10
N GLY A 148 -19.24 2.27 3.20
CA GLY A 148 -19.78 3.61 3.02
C GLY A 148 -18.97 4.41 2.01
N ARG A 149 -19.66 5.29 1.27
CA ARG A 149 -19.07 6.26 0.36
C ARG A 149 -19.69 7.64 0.56
N ASN A 150 -18.87 8.67 0.49
CA ASN A 150 -19.34 10.05 0.36
C ASN A 150 -18.65 10.71 -0.83
N TYR A 151 -19.45 11.19 -1.79
CA TYR A 151 -18.94 12.03 -2.87
C TYR A 151 -18.73 13.47 -2.39
N ILE A 152 -17.79 14.15 -3.04
CA ILE A 152 -17.41 15.54 -2.81
C ILE A 152 -17.43 16.28 -4.16
N ALA A 153 -18.30 17.29 -4.25
CA ALA A 153 -18.26 18.31 -5.31
C ALA A 153 -17.34 19.46 -4.86
N PRO A 154 -16.68 20.23 -5.74
CA PRO A 154 -16.79 20.25 -7.20
C PRO A 154 -15.89 19.24 -7.91
N SER A 155 -16.11 19.10 -9.22
CA SER A 155 -15.18 18.49 -10.17
C SER A 155 -13.81 19.16 -10.11
N GLY A 156 -12.72 18.38 -10.08
CA GLY A 156 -11.37 18.92 -10.20
C GLY A 156 -11.03 19.40 -11.63
N SER A 157 -9.99 20.24 -11.74
CA SER A 157 -9.28 20.58 -12.98
C SER A 157 -7.94 19.85 -13.07
N SER A 158 -7.32 19.75 -14.25
CA SER A 158 -6.03 19.06 -14.41
C SER A 158 -5.02 19.55 -13.37
N SER A 159 -4.20 18.63 -12.83
CA SER A 159 -3.33 18.85 -11.65
C SER A 159 -4.02 19.05 -10.30
N SER A 160 -5.36 18.98 -10.21
CA SER A 160 -6.02 19.04 -8.92
C SER A 160 -5.79 17.77 -8.10
N TYR A 161 -5.75 17.93 -6.79
CA TYR A 161 -5.62 16.83 -5.85
C TYR A 161 -6.63 16.91 -4.71
N LEU A 162 -7.02 15.74 -4.23
CA LEU A 162 -7.70 15.55 -2.95
C LEU A 162 -6.65 15.16 -1.92
N MET A 163 -6.68 15.83 -0.77
CA MET A 163 -5.85 15.51 0.39
C MET A 163 -6.75 15.24 1.59
N SER A 164 -6.40 14.25 2.40
CA SER A 164 -7.02 13.99 3.70
C SER A 164 -6.00 13.41 4.66
N SER A 165 -6.12 13.73 5.95
CA SER A 165 -5.56 12.89 7.00
C SER A 165 -6.52 11.73 7.26
N LEU A 166 -6.03 10.50 7.25
CA LEU A 166 -6.79 9.32 7.61
C LEU A 166 -6.24 8.80 8.94
N GLN A 167 -7.09 8.73 9.96
CA GLN A 167 -6.78 7.96 11.14
C GLN A 167 -7.05 6.49 10.83
N LEU A 168 -5.98 5.71 10.71
CA LEU A 168 -6.08 4.26 10.53
C LEU A 168 -6.73 3.66 11.78
N PRO A 169 -7.67 2.72 11.61
CA PRO A 169 -8.39 2.14 12.73
C PRO A 169 -7.46 1.28 13.59
N VAL A 170 -7.85 1.11 14.87
CA VAL A 170 -7.28 0.03 15.70
C VAL A 170 -7.73 -1.32 15.13
N ASP A 171 -6.89 -2.35 15.28
CA ASP A 171 -7.16 -3.69 14.74
C ASP A 171 -8.51 -4.28 15.18
N SER A 172 -9.01 -3.92 16.36
CA SER A 172 -10.29 -4.42 16.88
C SER A 172 -11.52 -3.90 16.14
N TYR A 173 -11.38 -2.81 15.38
CA TYR A 173 -12.41 -2.27 14.48
C TYR A 173 -12.32 -2.84 13.07
N VAL A 174 -11.39 -3.77 12.81
CA VAL A 174 -11.17 -4.35 11.48
C VAL A 174 -11.42 -5.85 11.55
N VAL A 175 -12.44 -6.29 10.86
CA VAL A 175 -12.72 -7.71 10.64
C VAL A 175 -12.87 -7.87 9.13
N PRO A 176 -11.76 -8.08 8.41
CA PRO A 176 -11.83 -8.34 6.98
C PRO A 176 -12.46 -9.74 6.78
N LYS A 177 -13.25 -9.90 5.71
CA LYS A 177 -13.61 -11.23 5.20
C LYS A 177 -12.65 -11.65 4.11
N THR A 178 -12.54 -10.83 3.07
CA THR A 178 -11.48 -10.94 2.06
C THR A 178 -10.44 -9.85 2.26
N ALA A 179 -10.88 -8.59 2.34
CA ALA A 179 -9.99 -7.45 2.56
C ALA A 179 -10.78 -6.26 3.13
N ALA A 180 -10.08 -5.35 3.81
CA ALA A 180 -10.66 -4.12 4.34
C ALA A 180 -9.84 -2.92 3.84
N TYR A 181 -10.53 -1.88 3.39
CA TYR A 181 -9.91 -0.76 2.71
C TYR A 181 -10.40 0.59 3.20
N ASN A 182 -9.52 1.59 3.16
CA ASN A 182 -9.86 2.99 3.34
C ASN A 182 -9.29 3.79 2.17
N TYR A 183 -10.14 4.49 1.44
CA TYR A 183 -9.79 5.13 0.17
C TYR A 183 -10.16 6.61 0.16
N ILE A 184 -9.32 7.40 -0.54
CA ILE A 184 -9.73 8.59 -1.25
C ILE A 184 -9.76 8.27 -2.75
N GLY A 185 -10.43 9.06 -3.57
CA GLY A 185 -10.51 8.72 -4.98
C GLY A 185 -11.34 9.68 -5.80
N PHE A 186 -11.57 9.31 -7.05
CA PHE A 186 -12.40 10.08 -7.96
C PHE A 186 -13.13 9.17 -8.95
N THR A 187 -14.10 9.76 -9.63
CA THR A 187 -14.88 9.10 -10.68
C THR A 187 -15.17 10.07 -11.83
N ASN A 188 -15.19 9.56 -13.06
CA ASN A 188 -15.83 10.18 -14.22
C ASN A 188 -16.35 9.08 -15.17
N SER A 189 -16.85 9.46 -16.35
CA SER A 189 -17.42 8.49 -17.31
C SER A 189 -16.43 7.44 -17.82
N GLN A 190 -15.12 7.69 -17.73
CA GLN A 190 -14.06 6.82 -18.24
C GLN A 190 -13.18 6.26 -17.13
N TYR A 191 -13.08 6.93 -15.99
CA TYR A 191 -12.13 6.63 -14.93
C TYR A 191 -12.85 6.39 -13.60
N GLU A 192 -12.44 5.35 -12.91
CA GLU A 192 -12.79 5.08 -11.51
C GLU A 192 -11.49 4.82 -10.76
N ALA A 193 -11.22 5.57 -9.69
CA ALA A 193 -10.01 5.39 -8.89
C ALA A 193 -10.33 5.34 -7.40
N ASP A 194 -9.89 4.28 -6.75
CA ASP A 194 -9.88 4.03 -5.31
C ASP A 194 -8.42 3.91 -4.85
N LEU A 195 -7.97 4.93 -4.14
CA LEU A 195 -6.56 5.19 -3.83
C LEU A 195 -6.40 5.39 -2.32
N GLY A 196 -5.67 4.52 -1.65
CA GLY A 196 -5.56 4.62 -0.20
C GLY A 196 -4.83 3.44 0.41
N THR A 197 -5.46 2.79 1.39
CA THR A 197 -4.81 1.74 2.18
C THR A 197 -5.64 0.47 2.27
N VAL A 198 -4.95 -0.68 2.30
CA VAL A 198 -5.50 -2.01 2.58
C VAL A 198 -4.95 -2.57 3.88
N PHE A 199 -5.82 -3.19 4.68
CA PHE A 199 -5.41 -3.89 5.89
C PHE A 199 -4.71 -5.20 5.55
N VAL A 200 -3.57 -5.46 6.19
CA VAL A 200 -2.79 -6.69 6.05
C VAL A 200 -2.49 -7.31 7.41
N THR A 201 -2.34 -8.64 7.44
CA THR A 201 -1.98 -9.41 8.65
C THR A 201 -0.60 -10.07 8.53
N SER A 202 0.18 -9.65 7.55
CA SER A 202 1.49 -10.21 7.19
C SER A 202 2.62 -9.18 7.31
N ALA A 203 2.45 -8.18 8.18
CA ALA A 203 3.48 -7.18 8.45
C ALA A 203 4.44 -7.65 9.56
N GLY A 204 5.47 -6.84 9.81
CA GLY A 204 6.49 -7.07 10.83
C GLY A 204 7.57 -8.08 10.41
N PRO A 205 8.64 -8.20 11.19
CA PRO A 205 9.82 -9.02 10.85
C PRO A 205 9.47 -10.51 10.64
N ASN A 206 8.44 -10.99 11.35
CA ASN A 206 7.94 -12.36 11.31
C ASN A 206 6.67 -12.53 10.46
N SER A 207 6.25 -11.50 9.72
CA SER A 207 5.06 -11.54 8.86
C SER A 207 3.78 -11.98 9.60
N ASN A 208 3.62 -11.58 10.86
CA ASN A 208 2.49 -11.92 11.72
C ASN A 208 1.86 -10.70 12.43
N GLU A 209 2.33 -9.51 12.10
CA GLU A 209 1.78 -8.25 12.61
C GLU A 209 0.75 -7.69 11.63
N LYS A 210 -0.06 -6.78 12.17
CA LYS A 210 -1.15 -6.12 11.44
C LYS A 210 -0.75 -4.71 11.08
N GLY A 211 -1.20 -4.26 9.92
CA GLY A 211 -0.97 -2.89 9.49
C GLY A 211 -1.69 -2.55 8.21
N TRP A 212 -1.33 -1.41 7.63
CA TRP A 212 -1.97 -0.85 6.45
C TRP A 212 -0.95 -0.59 5.35
N ARG A 213 -1.13 -1.21 4.17
CA ARG A 213 -0.29 -0.96 3.00
C ARG A 213 -0.99 -0.06 2.01
N LEU A 214 -0.23 0.54 1.10
CA LEU A 214 -0.79 1.29 -0.02
C LEU A 214 -1.67 0.36 -0.87
N ALA A 215 -2.84 0.88 -1.27
CA ALA A 215 -3.78 0.24 -2.17
C ALA A 215 -4.07 1.19 -3.33
N PHE A 216 -3.88 0.70 -4.55
CA PHE A 216 -4.07 1.47 -5.78
C PHE A 216 -4.98 0.68 -6.72
N ASN A 217 -6.23 1.09 -6.84
CA ASN A 217 -7.19 0.50 -7.76
C ASN A 217 -7.74 1.59 -8.67
N ALA A 218 -7.18 1.71 -9.87
CA ALA A 218 -7.65 2.63 -10.89
C ALA A 218 -8.09 1.86 -12.14
N LYS A 219 -9.14 2.33 -12.80
CA LYS A 219 -9.70 1.75 -14.02
C LYS A 219 -9.87 2.82 -15.09
N HIS A 220 -9.69 2.43 -16.35
CA HIS A 220 -10.01 3.23 -17.54
C HIS A 220 -10.93 2.41 -18.47
N ASN A 221 -12.13 2.91 -18.73
CA ASN A 221 -13.21 2.24 -19.47
C ASN A 221 -13.46 0.81 -18.95
N GLY A 222 -13.48 0.64 -17.63
CA GLY A 222 -13.67 -0.65 -16.95
C GLY A 222 -12.41 -1.51 -16.82
N SER A 223 -11.36 -1.24 -17.59
CA SER A 223 -10.09 -1.98 -17.53
C SER A 223 -9.19 -1.48 -16.41
N LYS A 224 -8.69 -2.38 -15.56
CA LYS A 224 -7.74 -2.05 -14.48
C LYS A 224 -6.44 -1.49 -15.07
N LEU A 225 -6.01 -0.34 -14.56
CA LEU A 225 -4.70 0.21 -14.81
C LEU A 225 -3.68 -0.50 -13.92
N THR A 226 -2.50 -0.75 -14.45
CA THR A 226 -1.37 -1.20 -13.61
C THR A 226 -0.92 -0.04 -12.71
N SER A 227 -0.13 -0.36 -11.68
CA SER A 227 0.47 0.64 -10.82
C SER A 227 1.88 0.24 -10.45
N SER A 228 2.77 1.21 -10.27
CA SER A 228 4.13 0.98 -9.78
C SER A 228 4.46 1.96 -8.66
N TYR A 229 5.28 1.52 -7.70
CA TYR A 229 5.86 2.44 -6.74
C TYR A 229 6.83 3.40 -7.44
N GLU A 230 6.85 4.66 -7.03
CA GLU A 230 7.89 5.61 -7.44
C GLU A 230 9.23 5.18 -6.83
N SER A 231 10.31 5.24 -7.61
CA SER A 231 11.63 4.84 -7.13
C SER A 231 12.06 5.66 -5.90
N GLY A 232 12.66 4.99 -4.92
CA GLY A 232 13.02 5.57 -3.63
C GLY A 232 11.85 5.74 -2.64
N TYR A 233 10.62 5.40 -3.02
CA TYR A 233 9.43 5.44 -2.16
C TYR A 233 8.72 4.09 -2.06
N ASN A 234 9.48 3.01 -2.27
CA ASN A 234 9.02 1.64 -2.35
C ASN A 234 9.33 0.84 -1.07
N GLU A 235 9.30 1.46 0.12
CA GLU A 235 9.57 0.75 1.38
C GLU A 235 8.30 0.20 2.06
N MET A 236 7.11 0.50 1.53
CA MET A 236 5.81 0.16 2.15
C MET A 236 5.16 -1.11 1.58
N TRP A 237 5.94 -2.16 1.35
CA TRP A 237 5.48 -3.47 0.87
C TRP A 237 6.17 -4.62 1.64
N ASP A 238 5.96 -5.87 1.19
CA ASP A 238 6.48 -7.12 1.77
C ASP A 238 6.16 -7.33 3.27
N LYS A 239 7.06 -6.93 4.17
CA LYS A 239 6.91 -7.03 5.63
C LYS A 239 6.58 -5.70 6.28
N ASN A 240 6.71 -4.59 5.57
CA ASN A 240 6.42 -3.28 6.15
C ASN A 240 4.95 -2.88 5.91
N ALA A 241 4.44 -2.03 6.79
CA ALA A 241 3.09 -1.48 6.75
C ALA A 241 2.97 -0.24 7.66
N PHE A 242 2.03 0.65 7.37
CA PHE A 242 1.67 1.75 8.26
C PHE A 242 0.98 1.18 9.50
N LEU A 243 1.32 1.74 10.66
CA LEU A 243 0.84 1.25 11.95
C LEU A 243 -0.67 1.47 12.08
N SER A 244 -1.40 0.46 12.53
CA SER A 244 -2.78 0.63 13.00
C SER A 244 -2.86 1.67 14.11
N ASN A 245 -4.00 2.35 14.25
CA ASN A 245 -4.19 3.46 15.19
C ASN A 245 -3.21 4.64 15.00
N SER A 246 -2.54 4.77 13.86
CA SER A 246 -1.76 5.95 13.50
C SER A 246 -2.51 6.82 12.48
N SER A 247 -2.10 8.08 12.37
CA SER A 247 -2.59 8.95 11.31
C SER A 247 -1.66 8.88 10.09
N VAL A 248 -2.24 8.79 8.91
CA VAL A 248 -1.55 8.96 7.62
C VAL A 248 -2.12 10.16 6.88
N THR A 249 -1.31 10.82 6.07
CA THR A 249 -1.77 11.84 5.12
C THR A 249 -1.80 11.22 3.74
N MET A 250 -2.96 11.23 3.10
CA MET A 250 -3.15 10.75 1.73
C MET A 250 -3.35 11.93 0.80
N VAL A 251 -2.71 11.88 -0.37
CA VAL A 251 -2.87 12.85 -1.45
C VAL A 251 -3.07 12.08 -2.75
N ALA A 252 -4.19 12.32 -3.42
CA ALA A 252 -4.51 11.71 -4.71
C ALA A 252 -4.62 12.78 -5.79
N TRP A 253 -3.84 12.63 -6.85
CA TRP A 253 -3.98 13.41 -8.07
C TRP A 253 -4.63 12.55 -9.13
N TYR A 254 -5.67 13.07 -9.76
CA TYR A 254 -6.32 12.35 -10.86
C TYR A 254 -5.57 12.51 -12.20
N ASN A 255 -4.74 13.56 -12.31
CA ASN A 255 -3.87 13.82 -13.44
C ASN A 255 -2.66 14.63 -12.95
N TYR A 256 -1.65 13.93 -12.45
CA TYR A 256 -0.37 14.47 -12.02
C TYR A 256 0.55 14.61 -13.24
N ALA A 257 0.99 15.84 -13.51
CA ALA A 257 1.93 16.13 -14.59
C ALA A 257 3.36 16.21 -14.02
N GLN A 258 4.27 15.41 -14.56
CA GLN A 258 5.69 15.45 -14.20
C GLN A 258 6.54 15.69 -15.45
N THR A 259 7.38 16.71 -15.44
CA THR A 259 8.33 16.97 -16.53
C THR A 259 9.74 16.56 -16.12
N VAL A 260 10.31 15.59 -16.82
CA VAL A 260 11.71 15.15 -16.66
C VAL A 260 12.38 15.17 -18.02
N ASN A 261 13.53 15.86 -18.15
CA ASN A 261 14.26 16.01 -19.41
C ASN A 261 13.37 16.47 -20.58
N SER A 262 12.51 17.46 -20.33
CA SER A 262 11.53 18.01 -21.30
C SER A 262 10.42 17.06 -21.74
N ILE A 263 10.31 15.86 -21.15
CA ILE A 263 9.18 14.94 -21.37
C ILE A 263 8.20 15.12 -20.23
N THR A 264 6.94 15.44 -20.56
CA THR A 264 5.86 15.54 -19.57
C THR A 264 5.02 14.27 -19.61
N THR A 265 4.96 13.56 -18.48
CA THR A 265 4.07 12.41 -18.29
C THR A 265 2.86 12.81 -17.48
N HIS A 266 1.76 12.09 -17.67
CA HIS A 266 0.50 12.29 -16.96
C HIS A 266 0.07 10.99 -16.28
N THR A 267 0.08 10.95 -14.96
CA THR A 267 -0.30 9.75 -14.19
C THR A 267 -1.46 10.03 -13.24
N ILE A 268 -2.18 8.99 -12.85
CA ILE A 268 -2.94 8.99 -11.61
C ILE A 268 -1.93 8.68 -10.50
N ARG A 269 -1.83 9.55 -9.50
CA ARG A 269 -0.83 9.44 -8.43
C ARG A 269 -1.49 9.35 -7.07
N LEU A 270 -1.00 8.45 -6.23
CA LEU A 270 -1.30 8.39 -4.81
C LEU A 270 0.01 8.57 -4.02
N LYS A 271 0.02 9.52 -3.09
CA LYS A 271 1.06 9.67 -2.08
C LYS A 271 0.47 9.44 -0.70
N ILE A 272 1.11 8.61 0.11
CA ILE A 272 0.78 8.41 1.52
C ILE A 272 2.01 8.70 2.37
N THR A 273 1.83 9.49 3.43
CA THR A 273 2.87 9.76 4.42
C THR A 273 2.37 9.34 5.79
N GLY A 274 3.14 8.55 6.52
CA GLY A 274 2.71 8.00 7.79
C GLY A 274 3.81 7.29 8.55
N LYS A 275 3.49 6.83 9.75
CA LYS A 275 4.41 6.06 10.59
C LYS A 275 4.29 4.57 10.24
N ALA A 276 5.38 4.00 9.76
CA ALA A 276 5.51 2.59 9.39
C ALA A 276 6.10 1.77 10.53
N THR A 277 5.91 0.45 10.44
CA THR A 277 6.43 -0.53 11.42
C THR A 277 7.95 -0.61 11.38
N CYS A 278 8.54 -0.50 10.19
CA CYS A 278 9.98 -0.65 9.97
C CYS A 278 10.51 0.45 9.03
N ALA A 279 11.83 0.65 8.99
CA ALA A 279 12.45 1.63 8.09
C ALA A 279 12.56 1.15 6.63
N ASP A 280 12.56 -0.17 6.42
CA ASP A 280 12.71 -0.83 5.12
C ASP A 280 11.63 -1.91 4.91
N HIS A 281 11.32 -2.23 3.65
CA HIS A 281 10.28 -3.21 3.27
C HIS A 281 10.51 -4.62 3.82
N ALA A 282 11.78 -5.04 3.96
CA ALA A 282 12.15 -6.35 4.51
C ALA A 282 12.15 -6.37 6.06
N CYS A 283 11.92 -5.22 6.68
CA CYS A 283 11.93 -5.01 8.12
C CYS A 283 13.24 -5.44 8.81
N ASN A 284 14.38 -5.17 8.17
CA ASN A 284 15.70 -5.38 8.79
C ASN A 284 15.93 -4.38 9.92
N ASN A 285 15.38 -3.17 9.81
CA ASN A 285 15.36 -2.16 10.85
C ASN A 285 13.94 -2.01 11.43
N GLN A 286 13.69 -2.65 12.57
CA GLN A 286 12.40 -2.74 13.25
C GLN A 286 11.99 -1.47 14.01
N ASN A 287 12.68 -0.35 13.80
CA ASN A 287 12.28 0.91 14.41
C ASN A 287 11.13 1.51 13.61
N ASP A 288 10.05 1.87 14.29
CA ASP A 288 8.98 2.62 13.67
C ASP A 288 9.53 3.88 13.00
N THR A 289 9.25 4.05 11.72
CA THR A 289 9.85 5.11 10.90
C THR A 289 8.80 5.87 10.12
N SER A 290 8.92 7.19 10.06
CA SER A 290 8.06 8.00 9.18
C SER A 290 8.49 7.77 7.74
N LEU A 291 7.61 7.17 6.94
CA LEU A 291 7.85 6.84 5.55
C LEU A 291 6.84 7.52 4.62
N ILE A 292 7.26 7.67 3.37
CA ILE A 292 6.43 8.12 2.27
C ILE A 292 6.32 6.96 1.27
N ALA A 293 5.11 6.60 0.90
CA ALA A 293 4.83 5.72 -0.23
C ALA A 293 4.21 6.53 -1.36
N ILE A 294 4.71 6.35 -2.57
CA ILE A 294 4.13 6.96 -3.76
C ILE A 294 3.91 5.86 -4.79
N ALA A 295 2.72 5.82 -5.36
CA ALA A 295 2.37 4.92 -6.45
C ALA A 295 1.72 5.71 -7.60
N ASP A 296 2.08 5.33 -8.81
CA ASP A 296 1.61 5.93 -10.06
C ASP A 296 0.97 4.88 -10.96
N SER A 297 -0.03 5.30 -11.75
CA SER A 297 -0.41 4.58 -12.96
C SER A 297 0.67 4.75 -14.05
N PRO A 298 0.62 3.96 -15.13
CA PRO A 298 1.34 4.29 -16.36
C PRO A 298 1.05 5.71 -16.84
N ASP A 299 1.95 6.24 -17.67
CA ASP A 299 1.73 7.48 -18.40
C ASP A 299 0.50 7.34 -19.30
N LEU A 300 -0.50 8.19 -19.06
CA LEU A 300 -1.77 8.20 -19.76
C LEU A 300 -1.70 9.04 -21.04
N GLY A 301 -0.69 9.90 -21.20
CA GLY A 301 -0.53 10.78 -22.36
C GLY A 301 -1.81 11.54 -22.70
N SER A 302 -2.27 11.45 -23.95
CA SER A 302 -3.51 12.11 -24.41
C SER A 302 -4.80 11.52 -23.83
N ASN A 303 -4.74 10.35 -23.18
CA ASN A 303 -5.90 9.77 -22.50
C ASN A 303 -6.07 10.32 -21.07
N ALA A 304 -5.10 11.07 -20.55
CA ALA A 304 -5.15 11.57 -19.19
C ALA A 304 -6.46 12.34 -18.92
N PRO A 305 -7.16 12.05 -17.81
CA PRO A 305 -8.41 12.74 -17.50
C PRO A 305 -8.15 14.24 -17.34
N THR A 306 -8.93 15.08 -18.03
CA THR A 306 -8.85 16.55 -17.93
C THR A 306 -9.78 17.10 -16.85
N SER A 307 -10.84 16.36 -16.53
CA SER A 307 -11.81 16.66 -15.49
C SER A 307 -12.32 15.37 -14.83
N ILE A 308 -12.89 15.50 -13.64
CA ILE A 308 -13.57 14.41 -12.92
C ILE A 308 -14.99 14.83 -12.58
N THR A 309 -15.91 13.89 -12.39
CA THR A 309 -17.27 14.21 -11.95
C THR A 309 -17.29 14.52 -10.45
N HIS A 310 -16.71 13.64 -9.64
CA HIS A 310 -16.63 13.82 -8.20
C HIS A 310 -15.32 13.27 -7.65
N TRP A 311 -14.86 13.90 -6.57
CA TRP A 311 -13.99 13.24 -5.60
C TRP A 311 -14.82 12.35 -4.68
N LYS A 312 -14.20 11.37 -4.03
CA LYS A 312 -14.87 10.45 -3.09
C LYS A 312 -13.96 10.04 -1.93
N VAL A 313 -14.59 9.73 -0.81
CA VAL A 313 -13.99 9.02 0.33
C VAL A 313 -14.79 7.76 0.61
N LEU A 314 -14.12 6.66 0.93
CA LEU A 314 -14.76 5.35 1.14
C LEU A 314 -14.06 4.56 2.25
N SER A 315 -14.85 3.77 2.96
CA SER A 315 -14.36 2.70 3.83
C SER A 315 -15.18 1.45 3.53
N THR A 316 -14.52 0.35 3.21
CA THR A 316 -15.20 -0.87 2.71
C THR A 316 -14.59 -2.14 3.30
N VAL A 317 -15.37 -3.21 3.23
CA VAL A 317 -14.91 -4.59 3.42
C VAL A 317 -15.40 -5.42 2.24
N VAL A 318 -14.47 -6.09 1.56
CA VAL A 318 -14.79 -7.05 0.51
C VAL A 318 -15.21 -8.35 1.15
N SER A 319 -16.40 -8.85 0.78
CA SER A 319 -17.03 -10.03 1.35
C SER A 319 -18.07 -10.62 0.41
N THR A 320 -18.18 -11.94 0.33
CA THR A 320 -19.23 -12.63 -0.44
C THR A 320 -20.56 -12.76 0.31
N ASP A 321 -20.55 -12.56 1.63
CA ASP A 321 -21.70 -12.72 2.52
C ASP A 321 -22.25 -11.37 3.04
N ASN A 322 -21.78 -10.26 2.48
CA ASN A 322 -22.08 -8.89 2.93
C ASN A 322 -21.85 -8.69 4.43
N THR A 323 -20.70 -9.17 4.93
CA THR A 323 -20.33 -9.00 6.33
C THR A 323 -18.92 -8.48 6.52
N GLY A 324 -18.67 -7.90 7.70
CA GLY A 324 -17.34 -7.44 8.08
C GLY A 324 -17.39 -6.19 8.93
N ARG A 325 -16.21 -5.74 9.34
CA ARG A 325 -16.04 -4.46 10.05
C ARG A 325 -14.83 -3.71 9.55
N ASN A 326 -14.97 -2.40 9.42
CA ASN A 326 -13.88 -1.49 9.12
C ASN A 326 -14.27 -0.07 9.59
N LYS A 327 -13.28 0.80 9.72
CA LYS A 327 -13.52 2.19 10.08
C LYS A 327 -12.50 3.11 9.43
N GLY A 328 -12.99 4.17 8.80
CA GLY A 328 -12.17 5.24 8.26
C GLY A 328 -12.58 6.58 8.84
N ILE A 329 -11.65 7.30 9.46
CA ILE A 329 -11.87 8.69 9.92
C ILE A 329 -11.00 9.60 9.07
N PHE A 330 -11.63 10.23 8.09
CA PHE A 330 -11.02 11.17 7.16
C PHE A 330 -11.19 12.59 7.69
N SER A 331 -10.08 13.25 7.99
CA SER A 331 -10.04 14.58 8.58
C SER A 331 -9.25 15.55 7.71
N ASN A 332 -9.52 16.85 7.86
CA ASN A 332 -8.85 17.91 7.11
C ASN A 332 -8.94 17.67 5.60
N ILE A 333 -10.13 17.29 5.11
CA ILE A 333 -10.35 17.01 3.70
C ILE A 333 -10.25 18.32 2.92
N ASN A 334 -9.29 18.37 2.00
CA ASN A 334 -8.94 19.54 1.22
C ASN A 334 -8.84 19.19 -0.26
N ILE A 335 -9.28 20.10 -1.13
CA ILE A 335 -9.01 20.06 -2.57
C ILE A 335 -8.06 21.21 -2.89
N ASN A 336 -6.91 20.90 -3.50
CA ASN A 336 -5.87 21.89 -3.83
C ASN A 336 -5.43 22.75 -2.63
N GLY A 337 -5.36 22.14 -1.44
CA GLY A 337 -5.00 22.81 -0.19
C GLY A 337 -6.13 23.65 0.43
N THR A 338 -7.29 23.77 -0.23
CA THR A 338 -8.46 24.48 0.30
C THR A 338 -9.41 23.49 0.98
N ALA A 339 -9.85 23.81 2.20
CA ALA A 339 -10.79 22.97 2.93
C ALA A 339 -12.12 22.80 2.19
N VAL A 340 -12.57 21.55 2.08
CA VAL A 340 -13.86 21.22 1.46
C VAL A 340 -14.99 21.71 2.37
N PRO A 341 -15.89 22.59 1.90
CA PRO A 341 -17.00 23.06 2.73
C PRO A 341 -17.99 21.91 3.00
N SER A 342 -18.69 21.94 4.13
CA SER A 342 -19.67 20.88 4.46
C SER A 342 -20.77 20.71 3.40
N SER A 343 -21.12 21.79 2.69
CA SER A 343 -22.10 21.80 1.60
C SER A 343 -21.63 21.08 0.33
N SER A 344 -20.34 20.80 0.20
CA SER A 344 -19.76 20.10 -0.95
C SER A 344 -19.94 18.59 -0.90
N PHE A 345 -20.25 18.03 0.28
CA PHE A 345 -20.45 16.60 0.43
C PHE A 345 -21.88 16.21 0.00
N SER A 346 -21.99 15.24 -0.89
CA SER A 346 -23.28 14.67 -1.32
C SER A 346 -24.04 14.02 -0.16
N ALA A 347 -25.27 13.59 -0.41
CA ALA A 347 -25.90 12.59 0.45
C ALA A 347 -24.96 11.36 0.57
N PRO A 348 -24.77 10.81 1.79
CA PRO A 348 -23.93 9.64 1.99
C PRO A 348 -24.59 8.40 1.41
N GLU A 349 -23.78 7.51 0.86
CA GLU A 349 -24.20 6.18 0.43
C GLU A 349 -23.72 5.18 1.47
N GLN A 350 -24.66 4.42 2.04
CA GLN A 350 -24.47 3.60 3.23
C GLN A 350 -24.98 2.20 2.95
N ASP A 351 -24.09 1.22 3.07
CA ASP A 351 -24.41 -0.20 2.97
C ASP A 351 -23.71 -0.92 4.13
N HIS A 352 -24.50 -1.35 5.11
CA HIS A 352 -23.98 -1.87 6.38
C HIS A 352 -22.97 -0.94 7.07
N ALA A 353 -23.17 0.38 6.89
CA ALA A 353 -22.28 1.41 7.40
C ALA A 353 -23.06 2.62 7.90
N LEU A 354 -22.42 3.40 8.77
CA LEU A 354 -22.88 4.73 9.18
C LEU A 354 -21.83 5.78 8.76
N ILE A 355 -22.28 6.81 8.05
CA ILE A 355 -21.44 7.96 7.70
C ILE A 355 -21.87 9.16 8.54
N THR A 356 -20.92 9.68 9.32
CA THR A 356 -21.09 10.94 10.06
C THR A 356 -20.15 12.00 9.53
N ARG A 357 -20.63 13.25 9.49
CA ARG A 357 -19.90 14.40 8.96
C ARG A 357 -19.83 15.50 10.00
N THR A 358 -18.67 16.12 10.14
CA THR A 358 -18.50 17.34 10.93
C THR A 358 -17.50 18.23 10.21
N ASN A 359 -17.95 19.39 9.70
CA ASN A 359 -17.15 20.28 8.86
C ASN A 359 -16.59 19.54 7.63
N ASN A 360 -15.27 19.57 7.44
CA ASN A 360 -14.53 18.87 6.39
C ASN A 360 -13.97 17.51 6.86
N ASN A 361 -14.62 16.88 7.84
CA ASN A 361 -14.28 15.56 8.34
C ASN A 361 -15.43 14.57 8.08
N VAL A 362 -15.09 13.36 7.67
CA VAL A 362 -16.00 12.25 7.41
C VAL A 362 -15.55 11.04 8.21
N THR A 363 -16.43 10.48 9.02
CA THR A 363 -16.22 9.17 9.64
C THR A 363 -17.15 8.17 8.98
N ILE A 364 -16.59 7.08 8.48
CA ILE A 364 -17.30 5.95 7.90
C ILE A 364 -17.06 4.76 8.83
N ASP A 365 -18.13 4.29 9.46
CA ASP A 365 -18.11 3.17 10.40
C ASP A 365 -18.85 2.00 9.75
N VAL A 366 -18.12 0.97 9.33
CA VAL A 366 -18.67 -0.21 8.67
C VAL A 366 -18.78 -1.33 9.69
N ASP A 367 -20.00 -1.81 9.91
CA ASP A 367 -20.26 -2.93 10.80
C ASP A 367 -21.58 -3.61 10.42
N SER A 368 -21.48 -4.74 9.73
CA SER A 368 -22.63 -5.50 9.26
C SER A 368 -23.50 -6.08 10.39
N ASN A 369 -22.99 -6.19 11.61
CA ASN A 369 -23.78 -6.64 12.75
C ASN A 369 -24.61 -5.51 13.37
N THR A 370 -24.09 -4.29 13.30
CA THR A 370 -24.68 -3.10 13.92
C THR A 370 -25.62 -2.39 12.96
N TYR A 371 -25.16 -2.14 11.73
CA TYR A 371 -25.91 -1.46 10.69
C TYR A 371 -26.51 -2.52 9.78
N LYS A 372 -27.79 -2.81 10.00
CA LYS A 372 -28.58 -3.72 9.15
C LYS A 372 -29.50 -2.88 8.29
N LEU A 373 -29.65 -3.27 7.03
CA LEU A 373 -30.61 -2.69 6.10
C LEU A 373 -32.05 -3.01 6.51
#